data_AF-A0A7M3M4Q1-F1
#
_entry.id   AF-A0A7M3M4Q1-F1
#
_cell.length_a   1.000
_cell.length_b   1.000
_cell.length_c   1.000
_cell.angle_alpha   90.00
_cell.angle_beta   90.00
_cell.angle_gamma   90.00
#
_symmetry.space_group_name_H-M   'P 1'
#
loop_
_entity.id
_entity.type
_entity.pdbx_description
1 polymer ?
#
loop_
_entity_poly.entity_id
_entity_poly.type
_entity_poly.pdbx_seq_one_letter_code
_entity_poly.pdbx_strand_id
1 'polypeptide(L)'
;MKGDRVEIVVDAGDTTRTYEVVADRAGRRVETAVRRGVVEVSEVTRSGGVVRTARFMANRVLALVEHPVPRTEESEREGRAAGAAGGRSGGAAGGGGDAPGRPLGEDPGT
;
A
#
# COMPACT_ATOMS: atom_id res chain seq x y z
N MET A 1 9.52 4.98 0.55
CA MET A 1 8.99 4.16 -0.57
C MET A 1 10.18 3.51 -1.23
N LYS A 2 10.22 2.17 -1.34
CA LYS A 2 11.17 1.50 -2.24
C LYS A 2 10.65 1.68 -3.66
N GLY A 3 11.55 1.92 -4.61
CA GLY A 3 11.18 2.11 -6.02
C GLY A 3 10.30 0.98 -6.54
N ASP A 4 9.37 1.30 -7.42
CA ASP A 4 8.79 0.28 -8.29
C ASP A 4 9.83 -0.19 -9.32
N ARG A 5 10.89 0.59 -9.56
CA ARG A 5 12.04 0.22 -10.37
C ARG A 5 13.35 0.32 -9.60
N VAL A 6 14.20 -0.68 -9.80
CA VAL A 6 15.62 -0.65 -9.44
C VAL A 6 16.46 -0.91 -10.68
N GLU A 7 17.39 -0.01 -10.96
CA GLU A 7 18.43 -0.19 -11.96
C GLU A 7 19.69 -0.76 -11.30
N ILE A 8 20.27 -1.79 -11.91
CA ILE A 8 21.47 -2.48 -11.44
C ILE A 8 22.52 -2.36 -12.53
N VAL A 9 23.63 -1.68 -12.22
CA VAL A 9 24.78 -1.61 -13.11
C VAL A 9 25.82 -2.59 -12.61
N VAL A 10 26.27 -3.49 -13.48
CA VAL A 10 27.29 -4.50 -13.15
C VAL A 10 28.48 -4.43 -14.09
N ASP A 11 29.65 -4.72 -13.53
CA ASP A 11 30.86 -5.03 -14.29
C ASP A 11 30.75 -6.45 -14.87
N ALA A 12 30.78 -6.56 -16.20
CA ALA A 12 30.78 -7.82 -16.93
C ALA A 12 32.19 -8.24 -17.39
N GLY A 13 33.25 -7.52 -16.97
CA GLY A 13 34.66 -7.78 -17.25
C GLY A 13 35.24 -6.83 -18.28
N ASP A 14 34.69 -6.80 -19.49
CA ASP A 14 35.10 -5.92 -20.59
C ASP A 14 34.15 -4.73 -20.80
N THR A 15 32.96 -4.81 -20.20
CA THR A 15 31.90 -3.82 -20.37
C THR A 15 31.05 -3.70 -19.10
N THR A 16 30.24 -2.65 -19.04
CA THR A 16 29.18 -2.52 -18.04
C THR A 16 27.86 -3.04 -18.61
N ARG A 17 27.09 -3.76 -17.80
CA ARG A 17 25.72 -4.15 -18.14
C ARG A 17 24.75 -3.51 -17.17
N THR A 18 23.70 -2.91 -17.73
CA THR A 18 22.58 -2.38 -16.97
C THR A 18 21.42 -3.35 -17.02
N TYR A 19 20.87 -3.66 -15.85
CA TYR A 19 19.66 -4.47 -15.67
C TYR A 19 18.61 -3.65 -14.95
N GLU A 20 17.34 -3.94 -15.20
CA GLU A 20 16.24 -3.31 -14.49
C GLU A 20 15.31 -4.37 -13.90
N VAL A 21 14.89 -4.14 -12.65
CA VAL A 21 13.78 -4.87 -12.04
C VAL A 21 12.66 -3.88 -11.80
N VAL A 22 11.52 -4.12 -12.42
CA VAL A 22 10.33 -3.25 -12.35
C VAL A 22 9.15 -4.05 -11.77
N ALA A 23 8.46 -3.47 -10.79
CA ALA A 23 7.21 -3.91 -10.22
C ALA A 23 6.03 -3.23 -10.94
N ASP A 24 5.65 -3.77 -12.09
CA ASP A 24 4.70 -3.16 -13.03
C ASP A 24 3.22 -3.20 -12.60
N ARG A 25 2.87 -4.05 -11.62
CA ARG A 25 1.47 -4.27 -11.21
C ARG A 25 1.18 -3.56 -9.91
N ALA A 26 -0.02 -2.96 -9.86
CA ALA A 26 -0.53 -2.25 -8.70
C ALA A 26 -0.30 -3.01 -7.38
N GLY A 27 0.34 -2.32 -6.43
CA GLY A 27 0.61 -2.85 -5.09
C GLY A 27 1.84 -3.75 -4.97
N ARG A 28 2.57 -4.03 -6.05
CA ARG A 28 3.90 -4.66 -5.96
C ARG A 28 4.98 -3.62 -5.70
N ARG A 29 6.12 -4.05 -5.16
CA ARG A 29 7.30 -3.22 -4.92
C ARG A 29 8.57 -4.01 -5.21
N VAL A 30 9.67 -3.31 -5.44
CA VAL A 30 10.99 -3.95 -5.55
C VAL A 30 11.70 -3.86 -4.20
N GLU A 31 12.27 -4.98 -3.76
CA GLU A 31 13.08 -5.07 -2.57
C GLU A 31 14.50 -5.50 -2.89
N THR A 32 15.44 -4.72 -2.35
CA THR A 32 16.87 -4.98 -2.39
C THR A 32 17.33 -5.57 -1.06
N ALA A 33 18.19 -6.59 -1.11
CA ALA A 33 18.87 -7.18 0.03
C ALA A 33 20.29 -7.62 -0.35
N VAL A 34 21.27 -7.43 0.54
CA VAL A 34 22.64 -7.89 0.32
C VAL A 34 23.01 -8.89 1.39
N ARG A 35 23.22 -10.15 1.00
CA ARG A 35 23.52 -11.26 1.93
C ARG A 35 24.54 -12.21 1.30
N ARG A 36 25.52 -12.66 2.09
CA ARG A 36 26.51 -13.68 1.68
C ARG A 36 27.21 -13.38 0.33
N GLY A 37 27.55 -12.12 0.08
CA GLY A 37 28.24 -11.72 -1.16
C GLY A 37 27.34 -11.67 -2.41
N VAL A 38 26.02 -11.74 -2.26
CA VAL A 38 25.04 -11.62 -3.34
C VAL A 38 24.09 -10.47 -3.04
N VAL A 39 23.83 -9.65 -4.06
CA VAL A 39 22.75 -8.66 -4.09
C VAL A 39 21.52 -9.34 -4.68
N GLU A 40 20.47 -9.46 -3.87
CA GLU A 40 19.15 -9.95 -4.28
C GLU A 40 18.24 -8.76 -4.55
N VAL A 41 17.62 -8.74 -5.73
CA VAL A 41 16.62 -7.76 -6.11
C VAL A 41 15.34 -8.51 -6.43
N SER A 42 14.36 -8.40 -5.54
CA SER A 42 13.12 -9.16 -5.59
C SER A 42 11.93 -8.25 -5.85
N GLU A 43 11.11 -8.62 -6.80
CA GLU A 43 9.77 -8.08 -6.88
C GLU A 43 8.89 -8.81 -5.87
N VAL A 44 8.20 -8.06 -5.02
CA VAL A 44 7.32 -8.61 -3.98
C VAL A 44 5.91 -8.07 -4.10
N THR A 45 4.94 -8.88 -3.67
CA THR A 45 3.55 -8.46 -3.52
C THR A 45 3.40 -7.49 -2.35
N ARG A 46 2.22 -6.85 -2.23
CA ARG A 46 1.87 -5.99 -1.09
C ARG A 46 2.01 -6.70 0.26
N SER A 47 1.75 -8.01 0.31
CA SER A 47 1.86 -8.85 1.50
C SER A 47 3.29 -9.37 1.75
N GLY A 48 4.26 -9.02 0.91
CA GLY A 48 5.67 -9.44 1.05
C GLY A 48 6.00 -10.78 0.39
N GLY A 49 5.06 -11.39 -0.35
CA GLY A 49 5.33 -12.60 -1.12
C GLY A 49 6.25 -12.32 -2.30
N VAL A 50 7.32 -13.10 -2.46
CA VAL A 50 8.26 -12.94 -3.57
C VAL A 50 7.63 -13.45 -4.86
N VAL A 51 7.65 -12.62 -5.92
CA VAL A 51 7.18 -12.97 -7.26
C VAL A 51 8.33 -13.49 -8.10
N ARG A 52 9.44 -12.72 -8.15
CA ARG A 52 10.66 -13.08 -8.87
C ARG A 52 11.85 -12.41 -8.20
N THR A 53 13.01 -13.03 -8.34
CA THR A 53 14.27 -12.56 -7.77
C THR A 53 15.36 -12.59 -8.84
N ALA A 54 16.04 -11.47 -9.00
CA ALA A 54 17.33 -11.39 -9.67
C ALA A 54 18.46 -11.44 -8.64
N ARG A 55 19.56 -12.09 -8.99
CA ARG A 55 20.74 -12.23 -8.12
C ARG A 55 21.99 -11.76 -8.85
N PHE A 56 22.76 -10.92 -8.19
CA PHE A 56 24.00 -10.37 -8.70
C PHE A 56 25.12 -10.60 -7.70
N MET A 57 26.30 -10.98 -8.17
CA MET A 57 27.47 -11.09 -7.31
C MET A 57 27.84 -9.70 -6.81
N ALA A 58 27.88 -9.50 -5.49
CA ALA A 58 28.02 -8.16 -4.89
C ALA A 58 29.33 -7.47 -5.31
N ASN A 59 30.39 -8.24 -5.53
CA ASN A 59 31.69 -7.73 -5.99
C ASN A 59 31.68 -7.21 -7.45
N ARG A 60 30.62 -7.51 -8.23
CA ARG A 60 30.46 -7.04 -9.61
C ARG A 60 29.42 -5.93 -9.74
N VAL A 61 28.66 -5.62 -8.69
CA VAL A 61 27.67 -4.55 -8.74
C VAL A 61 28.37 -3.21 -8.57
N LEU A 62 28.29 -2.36 -9.60
CA LEU A 62 28.86 -1.02 -9.62
C LEU A 62 27.89 0.01 -9.03
N ALA A 63 26.59 -0.14 -9.31
CA ALA A 63 25.55 0.73 -8.79
C ALA A 63 24.22 0.00 -8.60
N LEU A 64 23.47 0.45 -7.60
CA LEU A 64 22.10 0.05 -7.32
C LEU A 64 21.26 1.33 -7.15
N VAL A 65 20.50 1.69 -8.17
CA VAL A 65 19.75 2.94 -8.21
C VAL A 65 18.27 2.66 -8.03
N GLU A 66 17.71 3.16 -6.93
CA GLU A 66 16.26 3.06 -6.67
C GLU A 66 15.55 4.25 -7.32
N HIS A 67 14.56 3.98 -8.17
CA HIS A 67 13.72 4.99 -8.80
C HIS A 67 12.32 4.95 -8.18
N PRO A 68 12.00 5.81 -7.20
CA PRO A 68 10.65 5.92 -6.66
C PRO A 68 9.70 6.57 -7.67
N VAL A 69 8.51 5.98 -7.85
CA VAL A 69 7.43 6.62 -8.64
C VAL A 69 7.08 7.97 -8.01
N PRO A 70 7.06 9.07 -8.78
CA PRO A 70 6.50 10.32 -8.32
C PRO A 70 5.05 10.09 -7.89
N ARG A 71 4.69 10.45 -6.66
CA ARG A 71 3.28 10.38 -6.21
C ARG A 71 2.46 11.37 -7.02
N THR A 72 1.75 10.90 -8.05
CA THR A 72 0.62 11.64 -8.62
C THR A 72 -0.52 11.55 -7.61
N GLU A 73 -1.10 12.70 -7.23
CA GLU A 73 -2.16 12.84 -6.22
C GLU A 73 -3.38 11.92 -6.42
N GLU A 74 -3.54 11.36 -7.61
CA GLU A 74 -4.56 10.36 -7.99
C GLU A 74 -4.45 9.06 -7.17
N SER A 75 -3.23 8.60 -6.89
CA SER A 75 -2.99 7.39 -6.08
C SER A 75 -3.34 7.57 -4.59
N GLU A 76 -3.34 8.82 -4.09
CA GLU A 76 -3.78 9.17 -2.73
C GLU A 76 -5.32 9.32 -2.65
N ARG A 77 -5.96 9.82 -3.72
CA ARG A 77 -7.43 9.91 -3.83
C ARG A 77 -8.09 8.54 -3.90
N GLU A 78 -7.51 7.59 -4.62
CA GLU A 78 -8.03 6.22 -4.72
C GLU A 78 -7.94 5.47 -3.37
N GLY A 79 -6.86 5.70 -2.60
CA GLY A 79 -6.72 5.19 -1.24
C GLY A 79 -7.69 5.83 -0.23
N ARG A 80 -7.99 7.13 -0.38
CA ARG A 80 -8.99 7.84 0.47
C ARG A 80 -10.43 7.49 0.10
N ALA A 81 -10.73 7.32 -1.18
CA ALA A 81 -12.07 6.94 -1.66
C ALA A 81 -12.47 5.54 -1.18
N ALA A 82 -11.52 4.60 -1.16
CA ALA A 82 -11.74 3.26 -0.60
C ALA A 82 -12.00 3.29 0.93
N GLY A 83 -11.40 4.23 1.67
CA GLY A 83 -11.66 4.42 3.10
C GLY A 83 -12.99 5.13 3.42
N ALA A 84 -13.49 5.96 2.52
CA ALA A 84 -14.74 6.70 2.70
C ALA A 84 -16.00 5.88 2.39
N ALA A 85 -15.89 4.80 1.61
CA ALA A 85 -17.00 3.92 1.24
C ALA A 85 -17.40 2.92 2.35
N GLY A 86 -16.57 2.71 3.38
CA GLY A 86 -16.82 1.76 4.47
C GLY A 86 -17.62 2.30 5.65
N GLY A 87 -17.99 3.58 5.64
CA GLY A 87 -18.70 4.22 6.76
C GLY A 87 -20.00 4.85 6.31
N ARG A 88 -21.04 4.05 6.04
CA ARG A 88 -22.45 4.46 6.05
C ARG A 88 -23.40 3.26 5.78
N SER A 89 -23.64 2.46 6.80
CA SER A 89 -24.90 1.71 6.98
C SER A 89 -25.07 1.44 8.49
N GLY A 90 -26.17 1.74 9.16
CA GLY A 90 -27.47 2.23 8.70
C GLY A 90 -28.11 3.15 9.72
N GLY A 91 -28.84 4.14 9.21
CA GLY A 91 -29.83 4.91 9.94
C GLY A 91 -31.19 4.75 9.29
N ALA A 92 -32.21 4.67 10.15
CA ALA A 92 -33.66 4.79 9.92
C ALA A 92 -34.35 3.54 9.29
N ALA A 93 -35.55 3.09 9.67
CA ALA A 93 -36.66 3.66 10.45
C ALA A 93 -37.69 2.55 10.83
N GLY A 94 -38.60 2.82 11.77
CA GLY A 94 -40.00 2.41 11.60
C GLY A 94 -40.79 1.89 12.81
N GLY A 95 -41.90 2.59 13.13
CA GLY A 95 -43.10 2.09 13.83
C GLY A 95 -43.14 2.42 15.33
N GLY A 96 -44.18 3.01 15.91
CA GLY A 96 -45.55 3.34 15.52
C GLY A 96 -46.27 3.72 16.82
N GLY A 97 -47.08 4.76 16.81
CA GLY A 97 -47.75 5.26 18.02
C GLY A 97 -48.83 4.32 18.57
N ASP A 98 -49.08 4.39 19.87
CA ASP A 98 -50.31 4.93 20.47
C ASP A 98 -50.36 4.55 21.95
N ALA A 99 -50.51 5.52 22.84
CA ALA A 99 -50.81 5.28 24.25
C ALA A 99 -51.69 6.43 24.78
N PRO A 100 -52.91 6.15 25.28
CA PRO A 100 -53.84 7.17 25.69
C PRO A 100 -53.51 7.75 27.06
N GLY A 101 -53.95 8.99 27.24
CA GLY A 101 -53.56 9.91 28.29
C GLY A 101 -53.85 9.47 29.74
N ARG A 102 -53.06 10.04 30.64
CA ARG A 102 -53.43 10.28 32.04
C ARG A 102 -53.16 11.75 32.35
N PRO A 103 -54.13 12.55 32.77
CA PRO A 103 -53.83 13.89 33.26
C PRO A 103 -53.24 13.78 34.68
N LEU A 104 -52.08 14.41 34.86
CA LEU A 104 -51.58 14.80 36.17
C LEU A 104 -52.35 16.05 36.58
N GLY A 105 -53.32 15.87 37.47
CA GLY A 105 -53.93 16.97 38.22
C GLY A 105 -53.06 17.28 39.42
N GLU A 106 -52.77 18.56 39.58
CA GLU A 106 -51.87 19.17 40.56
C GLU A 106 -52.37 18.98 42.00
N ASP A 107 -51.42 18.82 42.92
CA ASP A 107 -51.58 19.06 44.36
C ASP A 107 -51.66 20.57 44.61
N PRO A 108 -52.72 21.10 45.26
CA PRO A 108 -52.62 22.31 46.03
C PRO A 108 -52.54 21.96 47.52
N GLY A 109 -51.44 22.37 48.16
CA GLY A 109 -51.30 22.29 49.60
C GLY A 109 -52.33 23.14 50.34
N THR A 110 -52.86 22.58 51.43
CA THR A 110 -53.01 23.16 52.79
C THR A 110 -53.60 22.09 53.69
#